data_AF-A0A958JSB7-F1
#
_entry.id   AF-A0A958JSB7-F1
#
_cell.length_a   1.000
_cell.length_b   1.000
_cell.length_c   1.000
_cell.angle_alpha   90.00
_cell.angle_beta   90.00
_cell.angle_gamma   90.00
#
_symmetry.space_group_name_H-M   'P 1'
#
loop_
_entity.id
_entity.type
_entity.pdbx_description
1 polymer ?
#
loop_
_entity_poly.entity_id
_entity_poly.type
_entity_poly.pdbx_seq_one_letter_code
_entity_poly.pdbx_strand_id
1 'polypeptide(L)'
;MKLVGKVVGGFILLVVGGIAAVFYFTSGLVDEADRFFAEVRAGNQSAAYEMLSAEFKKATNQDQLNAFLQASGLNNTTDVSWSNRSIDGSQGALKGIANLSDGSTFPLEVSFVSEGSQWKILGIHKTKGGVSESQNLNDSDTVNSTASHTLAANTLSLPGEPVQITLVQGAMNAFGESVNEKDMSKFHSYISQLWQSQFNIEKLDEAYKGLYEMDGDLTKVSKLPPVFSEPAKLTDQGVMQISGFFPTKPKQVNFEQQFVREGTQWKLLGFNIRITG
;
A
#
# COMPACT_ATOMS: atom_id res chain seq x y z
N MET A 1 -39.98 15.39 -34.11
CA MET A 1 -39.60 14.12 -34.77
C MET A 1 -38.08 14.02 -34.79
N LYS A 2 -37.55 12.88 -34.27
CA LYS A 2 -36.29 12.17 -34.59
C LYS A 2 -34.95 12.95 -34.45
N LEU A 3 -34.17 12.70 -33.38
CA LEU A 3 -33.21 11.61 -33.12
C LEU A 3 -31.93 11.60 -33.99
N VAL A 4 -30.80 11.79 -33.28
CA VAL A 4 -29.57 10.96 -33.31
C VAL A 4 -28.56 11.15 -34.46
N GLY A 5 -27.30 11.41 -34.07
CA GLY A 5 -26.25 10.45 -34.44
C GLY A 5 -24.77 10.89 -34.47
N LYS A 6 -24.05 10.53 -33.39
CA LYS A 6 -22.75 9.81 -33.35
C LYS A 6 -21.44 10.60 -33.62
N VAL A 7 -20.28 10.35 -32.99
CA VAL A 7 -19.79 9.71 -31.73
C VAL A 7 -18.23 9.64 -31.82
N VAL A 8 -17.55 9.62 -30.65
CA VAL A 8 -16.12 9.30 -30.35
C VAL A 8 -15.01 10.32 -30.63
N GLY A 9 -14.39 10.80 -29.55
CA GLY A 9 -12.97 11.13 -29.45
C GLY A 9 -12.58 11.01 -27.97
N GLY A 10 -11.94 9.90 -27.59
CA GLY A 10 -11.75 9.48 -26.19
C GLY A 10 -10.92 10.45 -25.36
N PHE A 11 -11.46 10.86 -24.22
CA PHE A 11 -10.70 11.41 -23.09
C PHE A 11 -10.58 10.31 -22.03
N ILE A 12 -9.46 9.59 -22.03
CA ILE A 12 -8.99 8.82 -20.88
C ILE A 12 -8.06 9.74 -20.12
N LEU A 13 -8.54 10.33 -19.03
CA LEU A 13 -7.73 10.93 -17.97
C LEU A 13 -8.66 11.19 -16.77
N LEU A 14 -8.92 10.14 -15.99
CA LEU A 14 -9.40 10.29 -14.62
C LEU A 14 -8.21 10.01 -13.70
N VAL A 15 -7.60 11.10 -13.23
CA VAL A 15 -6.46 11.09 -12.31
C VAL A 15 -6.91 10.47 -10.98
N VAL A 16 -6.22 9.39 -10.63
CA VAL A 16 -6.51 8.43 -9.55
C VAL A 16 -5.97 8.98 -8.23
N GLY A 17 -6.80 9.69 -7.46
CA GLY A 17 -6.37 10.46 -6.28
C GLY A 17 -5.77 9.68 -5.09
N GLY A 18 -6.01 8.38 -4.93
CA GLY A 18 -5.45 7.63 -3.80
C GLY A 18 -4.04 7.08 -4.06
N ILE A 19 -3.85 6.44 -5.20
CA ILE A 19 -2.54 5.90 -5.61
C ILE A 19 -1.68 7.00 -6.22
N ALA A 20 -2.22 7.90 -7.06
CA ALA A 20 -1.39 8.98 -7.61
C ALA A 20 -0.92 9.94 -6.52
N ALA A 21 -1.72 10.24 -5.48
CA ALA A 21 -1.25 11.05 -4.36
C ALA A 21 -0.20 10.32 -3.53
N VAL A 22 -0.40 9.05 -3.14
CA VAL A 22 0.62 8.29 -2.41
C VAL A 22 1.88 8.15 -3.25
N PHE A 23 1.79 7.83 -4.55
CA PHE A 23 2.94 7.76 -5.46
C PHE A 23 3.57 9.14 -5.70
N TYR A 24 2.80 10.23 -5.72
CA TYR A 24 3.31 11.59 -5.86
C TYR A 24 4.04 12.05 -4.60
N PHE A 25 3.46 11.87 -3.40
CA PHE A 25 4.08 12.26 -2.14
C PHE A 25 5.28 11.36 -1.76
N THR A 26 5.23 10.06 -2.09
CA THR A 26 6.34 9.13 -1.84
C THR A 26 7.33 9.02 -3.01
N SER A 27 7.09 9.72 -4.12
CA SER A 27 8.02 9.74 -5.27
C SER A 27 9.42 10.14 -4.85
N GLY A 28 9.55 11.17 -4.01
CA GLY A 28 10.84 11.62 -3.49
C GLY A 28 11.59 10.56 -2.67
N LEU A 29 10.90 9.61 -2.01
CA LEU A 29 11.56 8.49 -1.35
C LEU A 29 12.10 7.48 -2.37
N VAL A 30 11.30 7.19 -3.39
CA VAL A 30 11.63 6.20 -4.43
C VAL A 30 12.76 6.70 -5.31
N ASP A 31 12.70 7.95 -5.73
CA ASP A 31 13.77 8.58 -6.50
C ASP A 31 15.09 8.58 -5.72
N GLU A 32 15.05 8.84 -4.41
CA GLU A 32 16.24 8.80 -3.56
C GLU A 32 16.78 7.37 -3.37
N ALA A 33 15.91 6.36 -3.19
CA ALA A 33 16.35 4.95 -3.16
C ALA A 33 16.96 4.50 -4.48
N ASP A 34 16.27 4.76 -5.59
CA ASP A 34 16.68 4.31 -6.93
C ASP A 34 18.01 4.96 -7.32
N ARG A 35 18.19 6.25 -7.02
CA ARG A 35 19.47 6.95 -7.20
C ARG A 35 20.55 6.37 -6.30
N PHE A 36 20.27 6.04 -5.03
CA PHE A 36 21.25 5.42 -4.14
C PHE A 36 21.77 4.10 -4.73
N PHE A 37 20.87 3.21 -5.15
CA PHE A 37 21.26 1.94 -5.76
C PHE A 37 21.98 2.12 -7.10
N ALA A 38 21.62 3.15 -7.89
CA ALA A 38 22.35 3.50 -9.11
C ALA A 38 23.80 3.94 -8.82
N GLU A 39 24.02 4.81 -7.84
CA GLU A 39 25.36 5.27 -7.45
C GLU A 39 26.20 4.12 -6.88
N VAL A 40 25.59 3.27 -6.05
CA VAL A 40 26.24 2.05 -5.51
C VAL A 40 26.67 1.12 -6.65
N ARG A 41 25.80 0.85 -7.62
CA ARG A 41 26.13 0.03 -8.79
C ARG A 41 27.21 0.66 -9.67
N ALA A 42 27.22 1.98 -9.79
CA ALA A 42 28.24 2.71 -10.55
C ALA A 42 29.61 2.73 -9.84
N GLY A 43 29.68 2.27 -8.58
CA GLY A 43 30.89 2.35 -7.76
C GLY A 43 31.14 3.73 -7.16
N ASN A 44 30.18 4.65 -7.26
CA ASN A 44 30.27 6.02 -6.76
C ASN A 44 29.95 6.09 -5.26
N GLN A 45 30.77 5.43 -4.45
CA GLN A 45 30.53 5.26 -3.01
C GLN A 45 30.42 6.57 -2.24
N SER A 46 31.18 7.59 -2.62
CA SER A 46 31.10 8.91 -1.98
C SER A 46 29.75 9.58 -2.26
N ALA A 47 29.23 9.48 -3.49
CA ALA A 47 27.91 10.01 -3.83
C ALA A 47 26.78 9.26 -3.09
N ALA A 48 26.86 7.93 -3.03
CA ALA A 48 25.91 7.12 -2.27
C ALA A 48 25.96 7.44 -0.76
N TYR A 49 27.16 7.64 -0.19
CA TYR A 49 27.32 8.02 1.21
C TYR A 49 26.69 9.38 1.51
N GLU A 50 26.72 10.32 0.57
CA GLU A 50 26.08 11.64 0.75
C GLU A 50 24.55 11.59 0.83
N MET A 51 23.93 10.51 0.38
CA MET A 51 22.47 10.30 0.45
C MET A 51 22.00 9.76 1.81
N LEU A 52 22.94 9.39 2.69
CA LEU A 52 22.66 8.92 4.03
C LEU A 52 22.40 10.08 5.00
N SER A 53 21.58 9.81 6.02
CA SER A 53 21.26 10.80 7.06
C SER A 53 22.46 11.14 7.92
N ALA A 54 22.44 12.32 8.55
CA ALA A 54 23.48 12.72 9.48
C ALA A 54 23.64 11.69 10.62
N GLU A 55 22.53 11.10 11.07
CA GLU A 55 22.55 10.07 12.11
C GLU A 55 23.20 8.77 11.63
N PHE A 56 22.90 8.32 10.41
CA PHE A 56 23.56 7.16 9.82
C PHE A 56 25.08 7.40 9.71
N LYS A 57 25.47 8.59 9.23
CA LYS A 57 26.88 8.98 9.08
C LYS A 57 27.64 9.07 10.41
N LYS A 58 26.96 9.36 11.52
CA LYS A 58 27.58 9.28 12.87
C LYS A 58 27.88 7.85 13.29
N ALA A 59 27.00 6.91 12.92
CA ALA A 59 27.11 5.50 13.30
C ALA A 59 27.96 4.66 12.33
N THR A 60 28.20 5.15 11.11
CA THR A 60 28.90 4.42 10.06
C THR A 60 29.75 5.31 9.16
N ASN A 61 30.90 4.79 8.73
CA ASN A 61 31.76 5.41 7.73
C ASN A 61 31.63 4.76 6.33
N GLN A 62 32.23 5.37 5.31
CA GLN A 62 32.13 4.92 3.93
C GLN A 62 32.66 3.48 3.72
N ASP A 63 33.73 3.09 4.41
CA ASP A 63 34.29 1.74 4.30
C ASP A 63 33.34 0.69 4.89
N GLN A 64 32.72 0.99 6.04
CA GLN A 64 31.73 0.13 6.68
C GLN A 64 30.47 -0.02 5.82
N LEU A 65 30.01 1.08 5.21
CA LEU A 65 28.90 1.04 4.25
C LEU A 65 29.26 0.14 3.06
N ASN A 66 30.44 0.32 2.47
CA ASN A 66 30.86 -0.48 1.32
C ASN A 66 30.98 -1.97 1.67
N ALA A 67 31.55 -2.30 2.83
CA ALA A 67 31.60 -3.67 3.32
C ALA A 67 30.20 -4.28 3.49
N PHE A 68 29.25 -3.52 4.04
CA PHE A 68 27.85 -3.95 4.14
C PHE A 68 27.21 -4.18 2.77
N LEU A 69 27.39 -3.26 1.81
CA LEU A 69 26.83 -3.38 0.46
C LEU A 69 27.37 -4.59 -0.29
N GLN A 70 28.66 -4.89 -0.14
CA GLN A 70 29.29 -6.08 -0.72
C GLN A 70 28.80 -7.37 -0.05
N ALA A 71 28.80 -7.42 1.28
CA ALA A 71 28.40 -8.61 2.03
C ALA A 71 26.91 -8.95 1.85
N SER A 72 26.06 -7.94 1.65
CA SER A 72 24.62 -8.11 1.42
C SER A 72 24.25 -8.45 -0.02
N GLY A 73 25.16 -8.21 -0.97
CA GLY A 73 24.90 -8.28 -2.41
C GLY A 73 24.09 -7.10 -2.97
N LEU A 74 23.85 -6.05 -2.18
CA LEU A 74 23.10 -4.86 -2.60
C LEU A 74 23.81 -4.08 -3.72
N ASN A 75 25.12 -4.27 -3.87
CA ASN A 75 25.88 -3.72 -4.99
C ASN A 75 25.51 -4.32 -6.36
N ASN A 76 24.79 -5.44 -6.38
CA ASN A 76 24.35 -6.13 -7.59
C ASN A 76 22.85 -5.91 -7.89
N THR A 77 22.16 -5.04 -7.15
CA THR A 77 20.73 -4.80 -7.30
C THR A 77 20.41 -4.06 -8.60
N THR A 78 19.74 -4.72 -9.54
CA THR A 78 19.35 -4.14 -10.84
C THR A 78 18.19 -3.17 -10.71
N ASP A 79 17.19 -3.58 -9.95
CA ASP A 79 15.95 -2.83 -9.71
C ASP A 79 15.28 -3.31 -8.42
N VAL A 80 14.37 -2.48 -7.90
CA VAL A 80 13.56 -2.81 -6.74
C VAL A 80 12.10 -2.56 -7.04
N SER A 81 11.28 -3.60 -6.88
CA SER A 81 9.84 -3.51 -6.98
C SER A 81 9.24 -3.12 -5.63
N TRP A 82 8.94 -1.84 -5.45
CA TRP A 82 8.37 -1.30 -4.20
C TRP A 82 6.89 -1.66 -4.05
N SER A 83 6.58 -2.50 -3.06
CA SER A 83 5.23 -2.96 -2.73
C SER A 83 4.56 -2.13 -1.62
N ASN A 84 5.34 -1.40 -0.82
CA ASN A 84 4.85 -0.47 0.19
C ASN A 84 5.64 0.83 0.17
N ARG A 85 4.93 1.96 0.27
CA ARG A 85 5.51 3.30 0.35
C ARG A 85 4.73 4.10 1.40
N SER A 86 5.42 4.69 2.37
CA SER A 86 4.78 5.44 3.45
C SER A 86 5.62 6.63 3.88
N ILE A 87 4.95 7.73 4.25
CA ILE A 87 5.52 8.88 4.93
C ILE A 87 4.71 9.14 6.20
N ASP A 88 5.41 9.36 7.31
CA ASP A 88 4.83 9.79 8.59
C ASP A 88 5.63 10.98 9.11
N GLY A 89 5.06 12.18 8.97
CA GLY A 89 5.71 13.43 9.31
C GLY A 89 7.06 13.61 8.61
N SER A 90 8.15 13.58 9.38
CA SER A 90 9.53 13.70 8.89
C SER A 90 10.20 12.36 8.64
N GLN A 91 9.47 11.24 8.65
CA GLN A 91 10.00 9.90 8.41
C GLN A 91 9.34 9.26 7.19
N GLY A 92 10.08 8.39 6.50
CA GLY A 92 9.59 7.67 5.33
C GLY A 92 10.04 6.21 5.35
N ALA A 93 9.30 5.34 4.68
CA ALA A 93 9.70 3.94 4.52
C ALA A 93 9.25 3.39 3.16
N LEU A 94 10.11 2.57 2.57
CA LEU A 94 9.84 1.78 1.38
C LEU A 94 10.06 0.30 1.72
N LYS A 95 9.15 -0.56 1.29
CA LYS A 95 9.34 -2.02 1.31
C LYS A 95 9.14 -2.57 -0.09
N GLY A 96 10.02 -3.46 -0.51
CA GLY A 96 9.99 -4.00 -1.86
C GLY A 96 10.79 -5.27 -2.01
N ILE A 97 10.81 -5.80 -3.23
CA ILE A 97 11.63 -6.94 -3.62
C ILE A 97 12.75 -6.43 -4.53
N ALA A 98 13.99 -6.59 -4.10
CA ALA A 98 15.16 -6.26 -4.90
C ALA A 98 15.49 -7.44 -5.81
N ASN A 99 15.76 -7.15 -7.09
CA ASN A 99 16.25 -8.10 -8.08
C ASN A 99 17.76 -7.91 -8.26
N LEU A 100 18.52 -9.00 -8.27
CA LEU A 100 19.97 -8.98 -8.45
C LEU A 100 20.37 -9.43 -9.85
N SER A 101 21.57 -9.03 -10.28
CA SER A 101 22.11 -9.39 -11.59
C SER A 101 22.27 -10.90 -11.82
N ASP A 102 22.33 -11.70 -10.76
CA ASP A 102 22.38 -13.16 -10.82
C ASP A 102 20.99 -13.82 -10.92
N GLY A 103 19.91 -13.01 -10.96
CA GLY A 103 18.53 -13.46 -11.00
C GLY A 103 17.93 -13.79 -9.63
N SER A 104 18.69 -13.69 -8.55
CA SER A 104 18.16 -13.85 -7.19
C SER A 104 17.33 -12.63 -6.77
N THR A 105 16.42 -12.85 -5.81
CA THR A 105 15.60 -11.78 -5.25
C THR A 105 15.62 -11.83 -3.73
N PHE A 106 15.45 -10.67 -3.09
CA PHE A 106 15.21 -10.64 -1.65
C PHE A 106 14.32 -9.46 -1.23
N PRO A 107 13.58 -9.63 -0.12
CA PRO A 107 12.86 -8.52 0.47
C PRO A 107 13.80 -7.47 1.08
N LEU A 108 13.47 -6.21 0.81
CA LEU A 108 14.25 -5.04 1.18
C LEU A 108 13.34 -3.99 1.82
N GLU A 109 13.80 -3.41 2.91
CA GLU A 109 13.20 -2.24 3.55
C GLU A 109 14.22 -1.10 3.61
N VAL A 110 13.80 0.11 3.23
CA VAL A 110 14.60 1.34 3.30
C VAL A 110 13.81 2.35 4.12
N SER A 111 14.41 2.87 5.19
CA SER A 111 13.84 3.93 6.01
C SER A 111 14.53 5.26 5.75
N PHE A 112 13.78 6.34 5.91
CA PHE A 112 14.19 7.69 5.58
C PHE A 112 13.84 8.66 6.70
N VAL A 113 14.60 9.74 6.76
CA VAL A 113 14.29 10.93 7.55
C VAL A 113 14.42 12.16 6.66
N SER A 114 13.54 13.14 6.84
CA SER A 114 13.63 14.42 6.16
C SER A 114 14.63 15.33 6.88
N GLU A 115 15.67 15.74 6.18
CA GLU A 115 16.66 16.72 6.64
C GLU A 115 16.56 17.96 5.74
N GLY A 116 15.84 18.97 6.21
CA GLY A 116 15.52 20.16 5.42
C GLY A 116 14.49 19.85 4.34
N SER A 117 14.87 20.02 3.06
CA SER A 117 14.01 19.73 1.90
C SER A 117 14.37 18.41 1.22
N GLN A 118 15.25 17.60 1.82
CA GLN A 118 15.75 16.36 1.22
C GLN A 118 15.45 15.17 2.12
N TRP A 119 14.99 14.08 1.51
CA TRP A 119 14.97 12.80 2.17
C TRP A 119 16.37 12.22 2.24
N LYS A 120 16.73 11.65 3.38
CA LYS A 120 18.01 10.97 3.61
C LYS A 120 17.75 9.57 4.12
N ILE A 121 18.53 8.61 3.63
CA ILE A 121 18.41 7.21 4.04
C ILE A 121 18.89 7.09 5.50
N LEU A 122 17.98 6.66 6.37
CA LEU A 122 18.23 6.40 7.79
C LEU A 122 18.56 4.93 8.06
N GLY A 123 18.14 4.01 7.18
CA GLY A 123 18.38 2.59 7.36
C GLY A 123 18.09 1.77 6.10
N ILE A 124 18.86 0.69 5.91
CA ILE A 124 18.67 -0.29 4.85
C ILE A 124 18.68 -1.67 5.48
N HIS A 125 17.58 -2.39 5.35
CA HIS A 125 17.39 -3.69 5.99
C HIS A 125 17.02 -4.74 4.93
N LYS A 126 17.89 -5.73 4.77
CA LYS A 126 17.56 -6.96 4.05
C LYS A 126 16.82 -7.88 5.02
N THR A 127 15.55 -8.16 4.77
CA THR A 127 14.81 -9.11 5.60
C THR A 127 14.93 -10.51 4.99
N LYS A 128 15.18 -11.52 5.83
CA LYS A 128 15.22 -12.90 5.37
C LYS A 128 13.81 -13.33 5.01
N GLY A 129 13.60 -13.81 3.77
CA GLY A 129 12.34 -14.42 3.38
C GLY A 129 12.09 -15.67 4.22
N GLY A 130 11.07 -15.61 5.08
CA GLY A 130 10.45 -16.75 5.78
C GLY A 130 11.38 -17.69 6.55
N VAL A 131 11.81 -17.32 7.75
CA VAL A 131 11.91 -18.24 8.92
C VAL A 131 11.65 -17.39 10.17
N SER A 132 10.42 -17.46 10.69
CA SER A 132 10.22 -17.27 12.12
C SER A 132 11.04 -18.33 12.82
N GLU A 133 12.02 -17.89 13.61
CA GLU A 133 12.87 -18.74 14.42
C GLU A 133 12.02 -19.33 15.57
N SER A 134 11.27 -20.37 15.24
CA SER A 134 10.54 -21.19 16.20
C SER A 134 11.54 -22.07 16.94
N GLN A 135 12.01 -21.59 18.08
CA GLN A 135 12.71 -22.41 19.07
C GLN A 135 11.92 -22.34 20.38
N ASN A 136 10.98 -23.27 20.56
CA ASN A 136 11.07 -24.22 21.68
C ASN A 136 10.04 -25.34 21.57
N LEU A 137 10.58 -26.55 21.68
CA LEU A 137 9.92 -27.83 21.84
C LEU A 137 9.45 -27.98 23.30
N ASN A 138 8.27 -28.54 23.51
CA ASN A 138 7.99 -29.50 24.59
C ASN A 138 6.59 -30.12 24.38
N ASP A 139 6.65 -31.26 23.69
CA ASP A 139 6.09 -32.57 24.03
C ASP A 139 4.75 -32.74 24.80
N SER A 140 4.03 -33.74 24.31
CA SER A 140 3.13 -34.69 25.00
C SER A 140 1.63 -34.39 25.15
N ASP A 141 0.90 -35.06 24.25
CA ASP A 141 -0.21 -35.99 24.51
C ASP A 141 -1.68 -35.53 24.74
N THR A 142 -2.54 -36.27 24.01
CA THR A 142 -3.93 -36.71 24.29
C THR A 142 -5.16 -35.84 23.96
N VAL A 143 -5.74 -36.18 22.80
CA VAL A 143 -7.17 -36.44 22.48
C VAL A 143 -8.26 -36.03 23.50
N ASN A 144 -9.10 -35.03 23.18
CA ASN A 144 -10.56 -35.20 23.00
C ASN A 144 -11.28 -33.90 22.60
N SER A 145 -12.33 -34.05 21.80
CA SER A 145 -13.19 -32.99 21.28
C SER A 145 -14.31 -32.58 22.27
N THR A 146 -14.90 -31.42 21.98
CA THR A 146 -16.19 -30.84 22.42
C THR A 146 -16.32 -30.04 23.74
N ALA A 147 -16.76 -28.78 23.51
CA ALA A 147 -17.48 -27.82 24.35
C ALA A 147 -16.69 -26.76 25.15
N SER A 148 -16.70 -25.56 24.54
CA SER A 148 -16.95 -24.25 25.16
C SER A 148 -15.85 -23.55 25.96
N HIS A 149 -15.52 -22.36 25.44
CA HIS A 149 -15.09 -21.16 26.16
C HIS A 149 -13.86 -21.31 27.05
N THR A 150 -12.68 -21.16 26.45
CA THR A 150 -11.53 -20.60 27.16
C THR A 150 -10.58 -19.91 26.17
N LEU A 151 -10.58 -18.57 26.23
CA LEU A 151 -9.49 -17.65 25.91
C LEU A 151 -8.80 -17.83 24.56
N ALA A 152 -9.41 -17.21 23.54
CA ALA A 152 -8.88 -17.07 22.19
C ALA A 152 -7.50 -16.40 22.19
N ALA A 153 -6.48 -17.14 21.74
CA ALA A 153 -5.37 -16.53 21.04
C ALA A 153 -5.96 -15.75 19.85
N ASN A 154 -5.80 -14.43 19.85
CA ASN A 154 -6.28 -13.53 18.80
C ASN A 154 -5.41 -13.70 17.54
N THR A 155 -5.52 -14.87 16.89
CA THR A 155 -4.95 -15.06 15.57
C THR A 155 -5.82 -14.29 14.58
N LEU A 156 -5.22 -13.30 13.95
CA LEU A 156 -5.86 -12.52 12.90
C LEU A 156 -6.18 -13.45 11.72
N SER A 157 -7.44 -13.86 11.60
CA SER A 157 -7.89 -14.68 10.48
C SER A 157 -8.63 -13.83 9.44
N LEU A 158 -8.52 -14.21 8.17
CA LEU A 158 -9.30 -13.59 7.11
C LEU A 158 -10.79 -13.82 7.36
N PRO A 159 -11.64 -12.78 7.28
CA PRO A 159 -13.08 -12.97 7.33
C PRO A 159 -13.55 -13.74 6.09
N GLY A 160 -14.67 -14.44 6.19
CA GLY A 160 -15.26 -15.17 5.05
C GLY A 160 -15.70 -14.23 3.92
N GLU A 161 -15.82 -14.76 2.70
CA GLU A 161 -16.15 -14.00 1.49
C GLU A 161 -17.41 -13.11 1.60
N PRO A 162 -18.53 -13.51 2.24
CA PRO A 162 -19.67 -12.63 2.41
C PRO A 162 -19.36 -11.34 3.20
N VAL A 163 -18.46 -11.44 4.19
CA VAL A 163 -18.00 -10.28 4.96
C VAL A 163 -17.07 -9.42 4.12
N GLN A 164 -16.18 -10.04 3.33
CA GLN A 164 -15.30 -9.31 2.39
C GLN A 164 -16.11 -8.50 1.37
N ILE A 165 -17.18 -9.09 0.81
CA ILE A 165 -18.12 -8.39 -0.09
C ILE A 165 -18.74 -7.18 0.61
N THR A 166 -19.21 -7.36 1.84
CA THR A 166 -19.82 -6.27 2.63
C THR A 166 -18.83 -5.12 2.89
N LEU A 167 -17.56 -5.45 3.18
CA LEU A 167 -16.51 -4.44 3.37
C LEU A 167 -16.24 -3.66 2.08
N VAL A 168 -16.09 -4.36 0.95
CA VAL A 168 -15.85 -3.75 -0.36
C VAL A 168 -17.00 -2.83 -0.77
N GLN A 169 -18.24 -3.30 -0.61
CA GLN A 169 -19.45 -2.52 -0.93
C GLN A 169 -19.63 -1.34 0.03
N GLY A 170 -19.36 -1.52 1.32
CA GLY A 170 -19.44 -0.46 2.33
C GLY A 170 -18.46 0.67 2.03
N ALA A 171 -17.21 0.35 1.71
CA ALA A 171 -16.20 1.32 1.31
C ALA A 171 -16.61 2.08 0.04
N MET A 172 -17.07 1.35 -0.99
CA MET A 172 -17.57 1.97 -2.22
C MET A 172 -18.79 2.86 -1.98
N ASN A 173 -19.68 2.48 -1.05
CA ASN A 173 -20.85 3.29 -0.71
C ASN A 173 -20.47 4.58 0.01
N ALA A 174 -19.64 4.49 1.06
CA ALA A 174 -19.17 5.66 1.79
C ALA A 174 -18.44 6.65 0.88
N PHE A 175 -17.62 6.12 -0.04
CA PHE A 175 -16.96 6.91 -1.06
C PHE A 175 -17.97 7.55 -2.04
N GLY A 176 -18.92 6.77 -2.56
CA GLY A 176 -19.92 7.26 -3.51
C GLY A 176 -20.83 8.34 -2.92
N GLU A 177 -21.25 8.20 -1.67
CA GLU A 177 -22.00 9.26 -0.97
C GLU A 177 -21.17 10.54 -0.85
N SER A 178 -19.90 10.42 -0.48
CA SER A 178 -18.99 11.57 -0.33
C SER A 178 -18.73 12.27 -1.67
N VAL A 179 -18.61 11.51 -2.76
CA VAL A 179 -18.49 12.07 -4.12
C VAL A 179 -19.76 12.81 -4.53
N ASN A 180 -20.94 12.22 -4.29
CA ASN A 180 -22.22 12.82 -4.63
C ASN A 180 -22.49 14.11 -3.82
N GLU A 181 -22.06 14.14 -2.56
CA GLU A 181 -22.20 15.29 -1.65
C GLU A 181 -21.10 16.34 -1.82
N LYS A 182 -20.05 16.02 -2.59
CA LYS A 182 -18.86 16.85 -2.79
C LYS A 182 -18.15 17.20 -1.47
N ASP A 183 -18.12 16.22 -0.56
CA ASP A 183 -17.60 16.35 0.81
C ASP A 183 -17.10 14.99 1.30
N MET A 184 -15.81 14.89 1.65
CA MET A 184 -15.15 13.65 2.09
C MET A 184 -15.28 13.38 3.58
N SER A 185 -16.03 14.15 4.36
CA SER A 185 -16.23 13.93 5.79
C SER A 185 -16.79 12.53 6.09
N LYS A 186 -17.76 12.04 5.30
CA LYS A 186 -18.30 10.69 5.45
C LYS A 186 -17.25 9.63 5.16
N PHE A 187 -16.51 9.75 4.06
CA PHE A 187 -15.44 8.82 3.73
C PHE A 187 -14.32 8.85 4.78
N HIS A 188 -13.91 10.03 5.24
CA HIS A 188 -12.94 10.21 6.32
C HIS A 188 -13.40 9.55 7.62
N SER A 189 -14.67 9.65 7.99
CA SER A 189 -15.19 8.94 9.18
C SER A 189 -15.17 7.41 9.01
N TYR A 190 -15.26 6.93 7.76
CA TYR A 190 -15.33 5.50 7.44
C TYR A 190 -13.96 4.81 7.47
N ILE A 191 -12.88 5.50 7.07
CA ILE A 191 -11.51 4.93 7.04
C ILE A 191 -10.94 4.65 8.43
N SER A 192 -9.81 3.95 8.49
CA SER A 192 -9.07 3.62 9.71
C SER A 192 -8.52 4.87 10.39
N GLN A 193 -8.32 4.82 11.70
CA GLN A 193 -7.66 5.89 12.47
C GLN A 193 -6.27 6.20 11.91
N LEU A 194 -5.54 5.16 11.47
CA LEU A 194 -4.24 5.33 10.83
C LEU A 194 -4.34 6.16 9.53
N TRP A 195 -5.39 5.95 8.73
CA TRP A 195 -5.56 6.75 7.52
C TRP A 195 -6.08 8.16 7.84
N GLN A 196 -6.98 8.30 8.82
CA GLN A 196 -7.50 9.59 9.30
C GLN A 196 -6.38 10.51 9.81
N SER A 197 -5.35 9.97 10.48
CA SER A 197 -4.23 10.77 11.00
C SER A 197 -3.30 11.29 9.90
N GLN A 198 -3.25 10.62 8.75
CA GLN A 198 -2.40 10.98 7.61
C GLN A 198 -3.07 11.99 6.67
N PHE A 199 -4.38 11.86 6.49
CA PHE A 199 -5.18 12.69 5.58
C PHE A 199 -6.40 13.26 6.30
N ASN A 200 -6.44 14.58 6.44
CA ASN A 200 -7.64 15.30 6.86
C ASN A 200 -8.64 15.41 5.69
N ILE A 201 -9.85 15.87 6.01
CA ILE A 201 -10.97 15.99 5.06
C ILE A 201 -10.57 16.84 3.86
N GLU A 202 -9.90 17.97 4.09
CA GLU A 202 -9.50 18.91 3.02
C GLU A 202 -8.57 18.25 2.00
N LYS A 203 -7.60 17.44 2.44
CA LYS A 203 -6.70 16.70 1.54
C LYS A 203 -7.45 15.62 0.76
N LEU A 204 -8.43 14.96 1.37
CA LEU A 204 -9.26 13.98 0.66
C LEU A 204 -10.14 14.65 -0.39
N ASP A 205 -10.75 15.79 -0.06
CA ASP A 205 -11.52 16.58 -1.01
C ASP A 205 -10.65 17.01 -2.19
N GLU A 206 -9.46 17.53 -1.93
CA GLU A 206 -8.51 17.91 -2.97
C GLU A 206 -8.13 16.72 -3.86
N ALA A 207 -7.82 15.57 -3.26
CA ALA A 207 -7.43 14.36 -3.98
C ALA A 207 -8.55 13.79 -4.87
N TYR A 208 -9.81 13.95 -4.45
CA TYR A 208 -10.97 13.35 -5.14
C TYR A 208 -11.88 14.35 -5.85
N LYS A 209 -11.54 15.65 -5.84
CA LYS A 209 -12.32 16.72 -6.47
C LYS A 209 -12.69 16.43 -7.93
N GLY A 210 -11.78 15.78 -8.67
CA GLY A 210 -12.02 15.40 -10.07
C GLY A 210 -13.21 14.44 -10.26
N LEU A 211 -13.65 13.74 -9.22
CA LEU A 211 -14.79 12.83 -9.25
C LEU A 211 -16.11 13.51 -8.90
N TYR A 212 -16.11 14.72 -8.32
CA TYR A 212 -17.34 15.46 -8.02
C TYR A 212 -18.11 15.91 -9.26
N GLU A 213 -17.41 16.02 -10.38
CA GLU A 213 -17.99 16.38 -11.68
C GLU A 213 -18.15 15.14 -12.59
N MET A 214 -17.95 13.93 -12.05
CA MET A 214 -18.09 12.70 -12.82
C MET A 214 -19.57 12.39 -13.09
N ASP A 215 -19.91 12.13 -14.35
CA ASP A 215 -21.20 11.55 -14.72
C ASP A 215 -21.28 10.09 -14.23
N GLY A 216 -22.02 9.84 -13.15
CA GLY A 216 -22.24 8.51 -12.60
C GLY A 216 -22.68 8.56 -11.15
N ASP A 217 -23.13 7.41 -10.64
CA ASP A 217 -23.54 7.28 -9.23
C ASP A 217 -22.89 6.03 -8.64
N LEU A 218 -21.78 6.23 -7.93
CA LEU A 218 -21.01 5.15 -7.32
C LEU A 218 -21.80 4.43 -6.20
N THR A 219 -22.83 5.06 -5.63
CA THR A 219 -23.73 4.41 -4.66
C THR A 219 -24.65 3.36 -5.31
N LYS A 220 -24.80 3.39 -6.64
CA LYS A 220 -25.45 2.30 -7.39
C LYS A 220 -24.47 1.18 -7.67
N VAL A 221 -23.19 1.50 -7.88
CA VAL A 221 -22.12 0.52 -8.08
C VAL A 221 -21.92 -0.32 -6.82
N SER A 222 -21.93 0.29 -5.64
CA SER A 222 -21.80 -0.40 -4.35
C SER A 222 -22.89 -1.44 -4.07
N LYS A 223 -24.04 -1.37 -4.76
CA LYS A 223 -25.15 -2.33 -4.60
C LYS A 223 -25.00 -3.58 -5.46
N LEU A 224 -24.06 -3.58 -6.41
CA LEU A 224 -23.78 -4.73 -7.25
C LEU A 224 -22.82 -5.69 -6.53
N PRO A 225 -22.95 -7.01 -6.73
CA PRO A 225 -21.96 -7.94 -6.23
C PRO A 225 -20.62 -7.72 -6.95
N PRO A 226 -19.52 -7.47 -6.23
CA PRO A 226 -18.20 -7.43 -6.83
C PRO A 226 -17.77 -8.84 -7.27
N VAL A 227 -16.93 -8.91 -8.29
CA VAL A 227 -16.21 -10.12 -8.69
C VAL A 227 -14.77 -9.95 -8.25
N PHE A 228 -14.29 -10.84 -7.36
CA PHE A 228 -12.89 -10.82 -6.92
C PHE A 228 -11.98 -11.40 -8.00
N SER A 229 -10.89 -10.71 -8.29
CA SER A 229 -9.91 -11.16 -9.29
C SER A 229 -8.96 -12.23 -8.74
N GLU A 230 -8.73 -12.22 -7.43
CA GLU A 230 -7.94 -13.19 -6.67
C GLU A 230 -8.55 -13.37 -5.26
N PRO A 231 -8.27 -14.48 -4.57
CA PRO A 231 -8.60 -14.61 -3.15
C PRO A 231 -7.97 -13.50 -2.31
N ALA A 232 -8.68 -13.00 -1.30
CA ALA A 232 -8.15 -12.01 -0.38
C ALA A 232 -6.87 -12.52 0.31
N LYS A 233 -5.90 -11.63 0.48
CA LYS A 233 -4.60 -11.93 1.09
C LYS A 233 -4.46 -11.22 2.42
N LEU A 234 -3.93 -11.89 3.44
CA LEU A 234 -3.54 -11.27 4.70
C LEU A 234 -2.03 -11.17 4.75
N THR A 235 -1.52 -9.96 4.89
CA THR A 235 -0.08 -9.73 5.04
C THR A 235 0.39 -10.04 6.45
N ASP A 236 1.70 -10.22 6.64
CA ASP A 236 2.32 -10.43 7.96
C ASP A 236 2.12 -9.22 8.90
N GLN A 237 1.74 -8.06 8.36
CA GLN A 237 1.42 -6.85 9.11
C GLN A 237 -0.07 -6.75 9.47
N GLY A 238 -0.85 -7.79 9.17
CA GLY A 238 -2.27 -7.85 9.47
C GLY A 238 -3.15 -6.96 8.60
N VAL A 239 -2.66 -6.56 7.43
CA VAL A 239 -3.45 -5.86 6.42
C VAL A 239 -4.06 -6.88 5.47
N MET A 240 -5.38 -6.87 5.35
CA MET A 240 -6.14 -7.63 4.36
C MET A 240 -6.20 -6.86 3.04
N GLN A 241 -5.86 -7.52 1.94
CA GLN A 241 -5.88 -6.98 0.59
C GLN A 241 -6.96 -7.68 -0.24
N ILE A 242 -7.82 -6.89 -0.89
CA ILE A 242 -8.92 -7.38 -1.74
C ILE A 242 -8.91 -6.62 -3.05
N SER A 243 -8.91 -7.34 -4.17
CA SER A 243 -8.91 -6.77 -5.52
C SER A 243 -9.96 -7.43 -6.39
N GLY A 244 -10.60 -6.65 -7.26
CA GLY A 244 -11.69 -7.13 -8.08
C GLY A 244 -12.33 -6.05 -8.92
N PHE A 245 -13.57 -6.29 -9.33
CA PHE A 245 -14.35 -5.33 -10.10
C PHE A 245 -15.85 -5.45 -9.91
N PHE A 246 -16.57 -4.37 -10.20
CA PHE A 246 -18.01 -4.36 -10.37
C PHE A 246 -18.36 -4.44 -11.86
N PRO A 247 -19.17 -5.41 -12.32
CA PRO A 247 -19.46 -5.66 -13.73
C PRO A 247 -20.53 -4.70 -14.29
N THR A 248 -20.29 -3.39 -14.15
CA THR A 248 -21.15 -2.34 -14.70
C THR A 248 -21.05 -2.27 -16.23
N LYS A 249 -22.04 -1.63 -16.88
CA LYS A 249 -22.07 -1.42 -18.33
C LYS A 249 -22.24 0.07 -18.67
N PRO A 250 -21.62 0.59 -19.75
CA PRO A 250 -20.72 -0.10 -20.66
C PRO A 250 -19.29 -0.28 -20.12
N LYS A 251 -18.92 0.46 -19.06
CA LYS A 251 -17.60 0.42 -18.43
C LYS A 251 -17.66 -0.37 -17.13
N GLN A 252 -16.59 -1.07 -16.81
CA GLN A 252 -16.37 -1.79 -15.56
C GLN A 252 -15.69 -0.88 -14.53
N VAL A 253 -15.99 -1.07 -13.23
CA VAL A 253 -15.30 -0.37 -12.13
C VAL A 253 -14.41 -1.37 -11.40
N ASN A 254 -13.11 -1.31 -11.63
CA ASN A 254 -12.11 -2.12 -10.91
C ASN A 254 -11.79 -1.46 -9.58
N PHE A 255 -11.44 -2.26 -8.58
CA PHE A 255 -11.05 -1.78 -7.27
C PHE A 255 -9.87 -2.56 -6.69
N GLU A 256 -9.12 -1.88 -5.83
CA GLU A 256 -8.15 -2.46 -4.91
C GLU A 256 -8.38 -1.81 -3.55
N GLN A 257 -8.65 -2.61 -2.52
CA GLN A 257 -8.96 -2.13 -1.18
C GLN A 257 -8.13 -2.87 -0.14
N GLN A 258 -7.67 -2.11 0.84
CA GLN A 258 -6.88 -2.62 1.96
C GLN A 258 -7.61 -2.35 3.27
N PHE A 259 -7.63 -3.32 4.16
CA PHE A 259 -8.29 -3.22 5.45
C PHE A 259 -7.33 -3.60 6.57
N VAL A 260 -7.40 -2.88 7.68
CA VAL A 260 -6.67 -3.19 8.92
C VAL A 260 -7.67 -3.45 10.04
N ARG A 261 -7.31 -4.27 11.01
CA ARG A 261 -8.16 -4.49 12.19
C ARG A 261 -7.95 -3.39 13.23
N GLU A 262 -9.04 -2.75 13.60
CA GLU A 262 -9.12 -1.83 14.75
C GLU A 262 -10.10 -2.43 15.76
N GLY A 263 -9.56 -2.99 16.85
CA GLY A 263 -10.34 -3.80 17.78
C GLY A 263 -10.94 -5.03 17.10
N THR A 264 -12.26 -5.11 17.03
CA THR A 264 -12.99 -6.22 16.39
C THR A 264 -13.40 -5.94 14.95
N GLN A 265 -13.19 -4.71 14.46
CA GLN A 265 -13.68 -4.26 13.16
C GLN A 265 -12.56 -4.18 12.12
N TRP A 266 -12.88 -4.54 10.88
CA TRP A 266 -12.04 -4.23 9.73
C TRP A 266 -12.35 -2.82 9.26
N LYS A 267 -11.33 -1.97 9.21
CA LYS A 267 -11.42 -0.56 8.81
C LYS A 267 -10.58 -0.34 7.57
N LEU A 268 -11.10 0.48 6.65
CA LEU A 268 -10.47 0.72 5.36
C LEU A 268 -9.16 1.50 5.57
N LEU A 269 -8.05 0.92 5.14
CA LEU A 269 -6.70 1.50 5.22
C LEU A 269 -6.21 2.01 3.85
N GLY A 270 -6.79 1.52 2.75
CA GLY A 270 -6.47 1.99 1.41
C GLY A 270 -7.60 1.71 0.43
N PHE A 271 -7.79 2.61 -0.53
CA PHE A 271 -8.89 2.54 -1.50
C PHE A 271 -8.44 3.01 -2.87
N ASN A 272 -8.68 2.18 -3.89
CA ASN A 272 -8.46 2.51 -5.28
C ASN A 272 -9.65 2.08 -6.12
N ILE A 273 -10.02 2.92 -7.09
CA ILE A 273 -10.98 2.59 -8.13
C ILE A 273 -10.46 3.00 -9.51
N ARG A 274 -10.77 2.20 -10.52
CA ARG A 274 -10.46 2.49 -11.94
C ARG A 274 -11.61 2.11 -12.84
N ILE A 275 -12.10 3.07 -13.61
CA ILE A 275 -13.17 2.84 -14.59
C ILE A 275 -12.54 2.47 -15.93
N THR A 276 -12.80 1.26 -16.43
CA THR A 276 -12.24 0.75 -17.70
C THR A 276 -13.35 0.31 -18.65
N GLY A 277 -13.22 0.66 -19.92
CA GLY A 277 -14.11 0.23 -21.00
C GLY A 277 -13.86 0.97 -22.29
#